data_AF-A0A5B9YG36-F1
#
_entry.id   AF-A0A5B9YG36-F1
#
_cell.length_a   1.000
_cell.length_b   1.000
_cell.length_c   1.000
_cell.angle_alpha   90.00
_cell.angle_beta   90.00
_cell.angle_gamma   90.00
#
_symmetry.space_group_name_H-M   'P 1'
#
loop_
_entity.id
_entity.type
_entity.pdbx_description
1 polymer ?
#
loop_
_entity_poly.entity_id
_entity_poly.type
_entity_poly.pdbx_seq_one_letter_code
_entity_poly.pdbx_strand_id
1 'polypeptide(L)'
;MGEAATVACQPMTFQGEESRHSNNFCVNQLPHKDKLLWHIITKTDTDTEIRFNVKEHHTYKEDDLRFENIQNGTITPYYAYRNLYISEVKNVTGHFIVRVEAID
;
A
#
# COMPACT_ATOMS: atom_id res chain seq x y z
N MET A 1 2.27 14.14 15.73
CA MET A 1 1.93 13.36 14.52
C MET A 1 3.20 12.68 14.07
N GLY A 2 3.24 11.35 14.07
CA GLY A 2 4.39 10.59 13.58
C GLY A 2 4.51 10.72 12.06
N GLU A 3 5.72 10.58 11.55
CA GLU A 3 5.98 10.52 10.10
C GLU A 3 5.24 9.32 9.50
N ALA A 4 4.61 9.55 8.34
CA ALA A 4 3.79 8.56 7.66
C ALA A 4 3.95 8.71 6.14
N ALA A 5 3.81 7.59 5.42
CA ALA A 5 3.71 7.59 3.97
C ALA A 5 2.23 7.54 3.58
N THR A 6 1.81 8.43 2.68
CA THR A 6 0.43 8.48 2.18
C THR A 6 0.43 8.14 0.71
N VAL A 7 -0.39 7.17 0.32
CA VAL A 7 -0.42 6.58 -1.02
C VAL A 7 -1.82 6.74 -1.60
N ALA A 8 -1.94 7.56 -2.63
CA ALA A 8 -3.17 7.69 -3.40
C ALA A 8 -3.33 6.48 -4.33
N CYS A 9 -4.51 5.87 -4.30
CA CYS A 9 -4.82 4.65 -5.04
C CYS A 9 -6.04 4.85 -5.94
N GLN A 10 -5.99 4.21 -7.11
CA GLN A 10 -7.05 4.22 -8.11
C GLN A 10 -7.91 2.95 -8.01
N PRO A 11 -9.22 3.02 -8.29
CA PRO A 11 -10.08 1.84 -8.26
C PRO A 11 -9.79 0.85 -9.40
N MET A 12 -9.26 1.35 -10.51
CA MET A 12 -8.85 0.55 -11.66
C MET A 12 -7.33 0.54 -11.76
N THR A 13 -6.80 -0.47 -12.44
CA THR A 13 -5.36 -0.52 -12.70
C THR A 13 -4.95 0.56 -13.70
N PHE A 14 -3.68 0.95 -13.67
CA PHE A 14 -3.13 1.82 -14.70
C PHE A 14 -3.20 1.15 -16.07
N GLN A 15 -3.44 1.96 -17.11
CA GLN A 15 -3.52 1.46 -18.47
C GLN A 15 -2.20 0.80 -18.89
N GLY A 16 -2.25 -0.50 -19.24
CA GLY A 16 -1.06 -1.28 -19.60
C GLY A 16 -0.36 -1.96 -18.42
N GLU A 17 -0.87 -1.81 -17.20
CA GLU A 17 -0.38 -2.51 -16.01
C GLU A 17 -1.48 -3.39 -15.42
N GLU A 18 -1.29 -4.70 -15.39
CA GLU A 18 -2.38 -5.64 -15.08
C GLU A 18 -2.81 -5.66 -13.61
N SER A 19 -1.98 -5.14 -12.68
CA SER A 19 -2.27 -5.25 -11.25
C SER A 19 -1.96 -4.02 -10.41
N ARG A 20 -1.45 -2.92 -10.98
CA ARG A 20 -0.99 -1.73 -10.22
C ARG A 20 -2.11 -0.72 -10.03
N HIS A 21 -2.32 -0.30 -8.79
CA HIS A 21 -3.34 0.69 -8.40
C HIS A 21 -2.76 1.98 -7.78
N SER A 22 -1.44 2.09 -7.57
CA SER A 22 -0.80 3.29 -7.07
C SER A 22 0.52 3.60 -7.78
N ASN A 23 1.00 4.84 -7.67
CA ASN A 23 2.40 5.14 -7.93
C ASN A 23 3.32 4.46 -6.91
N ASN A 24 4.61 4.42 -7.20
CA ASN A 24 5.60 3.89 -6.28
C ASN A 24 5.74 4.78 -5.04
N PHE A 25 5.97 4.15 -3.90
CA PHE A 25 6.24 4.79 -2.62
C PHE A 25 7.35 4.06 -1.86
N CYS A 26 7.86 4.71 -0.82
CA CYS A 26 8.92 4.21 0.03
C CYS A 26 8.45 4.16 1.49
N VAL A 27 8.91 3.17 2.25
CA VAL A 27 8.72 3.12 3.71
C VAL A 27 10.04 3.28 4.47
N ASN A 28 11.18 3.22 3.78
CA ASN A 28 12.52 3.39 4.36
C ASN A 28 12.81 4.80 4.88
N GLN A 29 11.96 5.77 4.58
CA GLN A 29 12.05 7.14 5.11
C GLN A 29 11.28 7.29 6.42
N LEU A 30 10.43 6.31 6.76
CA LEU A 30 9.75 6.30 8.05
C LEU A 30 10.74 5.92 9.16
N PRO A 31 10.51 6.37 10.40
CA PRO A 31 11.32 6.01 11.54
C PRO A 31 11.53 4.50 11.62
N HIS A 32 12.76 4.07 11.83
CA HIS A 32 13.09 2.65 11.99
C HIS A 32 12.50 2.14 13.31
N LYS A 33 11.32 1.55 13.21
CA LYS A 33 10.64 0.82 14.29
C LYS A 33 10.43 -0.64 13.87
N ASP A 34 9.76 -1.43 14.70
CA ASP A 34 9.63 -2.87 14.47
C ASP A 34 8.54 -3.21 13.46
N LYS A 35 7.52 -2.34 13.30
CA LYS A 35 6.31 -2.66 12.56
C LYS A 35 5.82 -1.49 11.70
N LEU A 36 4.99 -1.83 10.71
CA LEU A 36 4.22 -0.90 9.89
C LEU A 36 2.73 -1.11 10.16
N LEU A 37 2.01 -0.02 10.43
CA LEU A 37 0.56 0.02 10.56
C LEU A 37 -0.05 0.63 9.30
N TRP A 38 -0.99 -0.10 8.70
CA TRP A 38 -1.65 0.26 7.45
C TRP A 38 -3.06 0.76 7.71
N HIS A 39 -3.37 1.98 7.30
CA HIS A 39 -4.68 2.59 7.44
C HIS A 39 -5.27 2.97 6.08
N ILE A 40 -6.58 2.80 5.93
CA ILE A 40 -7.32 3.36 4.81
C ILE A 40 -8.05 4.59 5.33
N ILE A 41 -7.47 5.77 5.04
CA ILE A 41 -7.90 7.05 5.64
C ILE A 41 -8.89 7.83 4.78
N THR A 42 -9.07 7.41 3.53
CA THR A 42 -10.08 7.97 2.63
C THR A 42 -10.57 6.86 1.72
N LYS A 43 -11.89 6.73 1.59
CA LYS A 43 -12.58 5.77 0.74
C LYS A 43 -14.02 6.24 0.52
N THR A 44 -14.73 5.63 -0.41
CA THR A 44 -16.19 5.82 -0.47
C THR A 44 -16.86 5.10 0.71
N ASP A 45 -18.05 5.56 1.10
CA ASP A 45 -18.80 4.95 2.22
C ASP A 45 -19.24 3.51 1.91
N THR A 46 -19.50 3.23 0.62
CA THR A 46 -19.91 1.90 0.14
C THR A 46 -18.76 0.90 0.04
N ASP A 47 -17.52 1.37 -0.11
CA ASP A 47 -16.35 0.50 -0.19
C ASP A 47 -16.01 -0.03 1.22
N THR A 48 -16.46 -1.24 1.51
CA THR A 48 -16.21 -1.92 2.79
C THR A 48 -15.22 -3.07 2.58
N GLU A 49 -14.43 -3.38 3.61
CA GLU A 49 -13.45 -4.48 3.54
C GLU A 49 -12.48 -4.41 2.34
N ILE A 50 -12.00 -3.20 2.01
CA ILE A 50 -10.97 -3.01 0.98
C ILE A 50 -9.75 -3.85 1.37
N ARG A 51 -9.27 -4.65 0.41
CA ARG A 51 -8.10 -5.52 0.53
C ARG A 51 -7.14 -5.23 -0.60
N PHE A 52 -5.85 -5.29 -0.32
CA PHE A 52 -4.83 -5.11 -1.34
C PHE A 52 -3.54 -5.84 -1.00
N ASN A 53 -2.73 -6.06 -2.02
CA ASN A 53 -1.36 -6.53 -1.90
C ASN A 53 -0.40 -5.35 -2.06
N VAL A 54 0.84 -5.55 -1.62
CA VAL A 54 1.93 -4.59 -1.82
C VAL A 54 3.10 -5.32 -2.46
N LYS A 55 3.48 -4.88 -3.65
CA LYS A 55 4.60 -5.44 -4.41
C LYS A 55 5.75 -4.44 -4.47
N GLU A 56 6.96 -4.95 -4.58
CA GLU A 56 8.16 -4.15 -4.85
C GLU A 56 8.49 -4.23 -6.34
N HIS A 57 8.58 -3.06 -6.97
CA HIS A 57 8.89 -2.97 -8.39
C HIS A 57 10.39 -3.15 -8.67
N HIS A 58 10.71 -3.97 -9.66
CA HIS A 58 12.08 -4.21 -10.13
C HIS A 58 12.20 -3.98 -11.64
N THR A 59 13.31 -3.36 -12.07
CA THR A 59 13.53 -3.05 -13.50
C THR A 59 13.93 -4.26 -14.34
N TYR A 60 14.61 -5.24 -13.73
CA TYR A 60 15.27 -6.34 -14.45
C TYR A 60 14.77 -7.74 -14.07
N LYS A 61 13.73 -7.82 -13.24
CA LYS A 61 13.12 -9.08 -12.81
C LYS A 61 11.65 -8.84 -12.48
N GLU A 62 10.93 -9.93 -12.24
CA GLU A 62 9.56 -9.87 -11.76
C GLU A 62 9.46 -9.12 -10.42
N ASP A 63 8.33 -8.45 -10.24
CA ASP A 63 8.02 -7.71 -9.02
C ASP A 63 7.74 -8.67 -7.87
N ASP A 64 8.33 -8.42 -6.70
CA ASP A 64 8.21 -9.32 -5.55
C ASP A 64 6.99 -8.93 -4.71
N LEU A 65 6.16 -9.91 -4.32
CA LEU A 65 5.14 -9.70 -3.28
C LEU A 65 5.82 -9.48 -1.92
N ARG A 66 5.59 -8.32 -1.30
CA ARG A 66 6.15 -7.97 0.01
C ARG A 66 5.13 -8.12 1.14
N PHE A 67 3.89 -7.71 0.88
CA PHE A 67 2.81 -7.81 1.84
C PHE A 67 1.52 -8.25 1.14
N GLU A 68 0.81 -9.20 1.74
CA GLU A 68 -0.38 -9.81 1.15
C GLU A 68 -1.63 -9.52 2.00
N ASN A 69 -2.78 -9.33 1.33
CA ASN A 69 -4.10 -9.22 1.92
C ASN A 69 -4.19 -8.17 3.03
N ILE A 70 -3.57 -7.01 2.80
CA ILE A 70 -3.58 -5.86 3.70
C ILE A 70 -4.98 -5.24 3.71
N GLN A 71 -5.43 -4.95 4.92
CA GLN A 71 -6.69 -4.29 5.25
C GLN A 71 -6.45 -3.08 6.16
N ASN A 72 -7.46 -2.25 6.34
CA ASN A 72 -7.41 -1.18 7.34
C ASN A 72 -7.10 -1.72 8.74
N GLY A 73 -6.07 -1.19 9.39
CA GLY A 73 -5.58 -1.62 10.71
C GLY A 73 -4.59 -2.78 10.66
N THR A 74 -4.20 -3.29 9.49
CA THR A 74 -3.22 -4.38 9.40
C THR A 74 -1.86 -3.93 9.90
N ILE A 75 -1.16 -4.81 10.60
CA ILE A 75 0.19 -4.59 11.09
C ILE A 75 1.12 -5.60 10.43
N THR A 76 2.22 -5.13 9.85
CA THR A 76 3.26 -5.96 9.24
C THR A 76 4.63 -5.67 9.86
N PRO A 77 5.62 -6.55 9.73
CA PRO A 77 6.98 -6.21 10.10
C PRO A 77 7.51 -5.02 9.27
N TYR A 78 8.38 -4.21 9.87
CA TYR A 78 9.07 -3.14 9.18
C TYR A 78 10.23 -3.69 8.35
N TYR A 79 10.24 -3.36 7.07
CA TYR A 79 11.37 -3.55 6.17
C TYR A 79 11.58 -2.30 5.33
N ALA A 80 12.83 -1.86 5.20
CA ALA A 80 13.20 -0.59 4.58
C ALA A 80 13.13 -0.57 3.04
N TYR A 81 11.96 -0.89 2.47
CA TYR A 81 11.72 -0.92 1.02
C TYR A 81 11.54 0.49 0.42
N ARG A 82 11.93 0.64 -0.85
CA ARG A 82 12.03 1.93 -1.58
C ARG A 82 11.19 2.02 -2.86
N ASN A 83 10.58 0.93 -3.31
CA ASN A 83 9.90 0.92 -4.61
C ASN A 83 8.59 0.12 -4.55
N LEU A 84 7.80 0.36 -3.51
CA LEU A 84 6.56 -0.36 -3.27
C LEU A 84 5.41 0.24 -4.07
N TYR A 85 4.44 -0.57 -4.47
CA TYR A 85 3.16 -0.11 -4.98
C TYR A 85 2.01 -0.98 -4.49
N ILE A 86 0.81 -0.41 -4.45
CA ILE A 86 -0.42 -1.11 -4.10
C ILE A 86 -0.91 -1.87 -5.33
N SER A 87 -1.18 -3.16 -5.16
CA SER A 87 -1.58 -4.06 -6.22
C SER A 87 -2.79 -4.92 -5.87
N GLU A 88 -3.47 -5.45 -6.89
CA GLU A 88 -4.54 -6.46 -6.74
C GLU A 88 -5.62 -6.04 -5.73
N VAL A 89 -6.12 -4.80 -5.88
CA VAL A 89 -7.10 -4.23 -4.96
C VAL A 89 -8.46 -4.89 -5.15
N LYS A 90 -9.16 -5.16 -4.05
CA LYS A 90 -10.50 -5.73 -4.02
C LYS A 90 -11.45 -4.84 -3.23
N ASN A 91 -12.74 -4.93 -3.57
CA ASN A 91 -13.85 -4.24 -2.90
C ASN A 91 -13.73 -2.71 -2.92
N VAL A 92 -13.29 -2.16 -4.06
CA VAL A 92 -13.17 -0.72 -4.25
C VAL A 92 -13.89 -0.28 -5.52
N THR A 93 -14.64 0.81 -5.41
CA THR A 93 -15.35 1.44 -6.53
C THR A 93 -14.84 2.85 -6.81
N GLY A 94 -14.25 3.51 -5.81
CA GLY A 94 -13.67 4.85 -5.94
C GLY A 94 -12.19 4.93 -5.62
N HIS A 95 -11.65 6.15 -5.69
CA HIS A 95 -10.30 6.43 -5.21
C HIS A 95 -10.24 6.24 -3.69
N PHE A 96 -9.09 5.77 -3.21
CA PHE A 96 -8.85 5.61 -1.78
C PHE A 96 -7.42 6.01 -1.44
N ILE A 97 -7.18 6.32 -0.17
CA ILE A 97 -5.88 6.71 0.33
C ILE A 97 -5.45 5.76 1.43
N VAL A 98 -4.27 5.16 1.25
CA VAL A 98 -3.60 4.35 2.25
C VAL A 98 -2.58 5.21 2.98
N ARG A 99 -2.59 5.17 4.32
CA ARG A 99 -1.57 5.78 5.17
C ARG A 99 -0.79 4.65 5.85
N VAL A 100 0.52 4.73 5.81
CA VAL A 100 1.43 3.76 6.43
C VAL A 100 2.25 4.47 7.48
N GLU A 101 2.26 3.95 8.70
CA GLU A 101 2.99 4.51 9.82
C GLU A 101 3.97 3.47 10.38
N ALA A 102 5.15 3.91 10.79
CA ALA A 102 6.04 3.07 11.60
C ALA A 102 5.57 3.09 13.07
N ILE A 103 5.42 1.92 13.68
CA ILE A 103 5.03 1.72 15.08
C ILE A 103 5.96 0.72 15.77
N ASP A 104 5.98 0.75 17.10
CA ASP A 104 6.79 -0.15 17.93
C ASP A 104 6.12 -1.54 18.08
#